data_AF-A0A354Q486-F1
#
_entry.id   AF-A0A354Q486-F1
#
_cell.length_a   1.000
_cell.length_b   1.000
_cell.length_c   1.000
_cell.angle_alpha   90.00
_cell.angle_beta   90.00
_cell.angle_gamma   90.00
#
_symmetry.space_group_name_H-M   'P 1'
#
loop_
_entity.id
_entity.type
_entity.pdbx_description
1 polymer ?
#
loop_
_entity_poly.entity_id
_entity_poly.type
_entity_poly.pdbx_seq_one_letter_code
_entity_poly.pdbx_strand_id
1 'polypeptide(L)'
;SPGNITPPLAYEHWYREIERPRTRHEQVVIVTRVLPSPVNSGYTNLHNFIVSSLNGKPVRSLAHLEKMLKNMPPETTNVVFGSEWHKIPLVLNFKESLEQHNSVLKRYGIIDGSRIYADKNKDSQ
;
A
#
# COMPACT_ATOMS: atom_id res chain seq x y z
N SER A 1 -24.78 3.36 45.98
CA SER A 1 -25.37 3.44 44.64
C SER A 1 -24.28 3.27 43.59
N PRO A 2 -24.48 2.42 42.57
CA PRO A 2 -23.47 2.14 41.55
C PRO A 2 -23.15 3.42 40.78
N GLY A 3 -21.86 3.66 40.56
CA GLY A 3 -21.34 4.89 39.98
C GLY A 3 -21.91 5.18 38.60
N ASN A 4 -22.21 6.46 38.39
CA ASN A 4 -22.63 7.05 37.13
C ASN A 4 -21.54 6.82 36.07
N ILE A 5 -21.65 5.73 35.30
CA ILE A 5 -20.88 5.57 34.07
C ILE A 5 -21.63 6.41 33.04
N THR A 6 -21.12 7.60 32.74
CA THR A 6 -21.74 8.52 31.79
C THR A 6 -21.87 7.82 30.42
N PRO A 7 -23.10 7.48 29.97
CA PRO A 7 -23.31 6.72 28.73
C PRO A 7 -22.68 7.32 27.46
N PRO A 8 -22.57 8.67 27.29
CA PRO A 8 -22.01 9.26 26.08
C PRO A 8 -20.56 8.85 25.80
N LEU A 9 -19.74 8.71 26.85
CA LEU A 9 -18.32 8.36 26.69
C LEU A 9 -18.14 6.89 26.31
N ALA A 10 -18.99 6.01 26.82
CA ALA A 10 -19.00 4.61 26.40
C ALA A 10 -19.46 4.48 24.95
N TYR A 11 -20.51 5.19 24.54
CA TYR A 11 -20.97 5.14 23.15
C TYR A 11 -19.88 5.59 22.15
N GLU A 12 -19.23 6.73 22.41
CA GLU A 12 -18.12 7.20 21.57
C GLU A 12 -16.93 6.24 21.55
N HIS A 13 -16.67 5.51 22.64
CA HIS A 13 -15.52 4.61 22.71
C HIS A 13 -15.76 3.26 22.01
N TRP A 14 -17.01 2.79 21.94
CA TRP A 14 -17.34 1.47 21.37
C TRP A 14 -17.94 1.53 19.96
N TYR A 15 -18.69 2.59 19.61
CA TYR A 15 -19.45 2.66 18.35
C TYR A 15 -18.85 3.61 17.31
N ARG A 16 -17.93 4.50 17.67
CA ARG A 16 -17.29 5.44 16.74
C ARG A 16 -16.50 4.76 15.62
N GLU A 17 -15.90 3.61 15.87
CA GLU A 17 -15.20 2.80 14.85
C GLU A 17 -16.17 2.13 13.86
N ILE A 18 -17.39 1.80 14.31
CA ILE A 18 -18.42 1.15 13.49
C ILE A 18 -19.20 2.20 12.66
N GLU A 19 -19.48 3.37 13.23
CA GLU A 19 -20.29 4.41 12.59
C GLU A 19 -19.51 5.36 11.68
N ARG A 20 -18.17 5.35 11.76
CA ARG A 20 -17.32 6.14 10.85
C ARG A 20 -16.32 5.26 10.10
N PRO A 21 -16.77 4.37 9.21
CA PRO A 21 -15.87 3.85 8.18
C PRO A 21 -15.30 5.07 7.44
N ARG A 22 -13.96 5.17 7.33
CA ARG A 22 -13.18 6.31 6.77
C ARG A 22 -12.69 7.42 7.73
N THR A 23 -12.68 7.22 9.05
CA THR A 23 -11.99 8.19 9.96
C THR A 23 -10.47 8.17 9.88
N ARG A 24 -9.89 7.22 9.13
CA ARG A 24 -8.51 7.27 8.65
C ARG A 24 -8.57 7.43 7.13
N HIS A 25 -7.77 8.33 6.57
CA HIS A 25 -7.65 8.49 5.11
C HIS A 25 -7.12 7.18 4.50
N GLU A 26 -8.05 6.33 4.04
CA GLU A 26 -7.74 5.17 3.22
C GLU A 26 -7.66 5.63 1.77
N GLN A 27 -6.47 5.55 1.19
CA GLN A 27 -6.27 5.82 -0.24
C GLN A 27 -6.30 4.49 -0.98
N VAL A 28 -7.09 4.42 -2.05
CA VAL A 28 -7.04 3.28 -2.97
C VAL A 28 -5.75 3.35 -3.77
N VAL A 29 -4.93 2.30 -3.70
CA VAL A 29 -3.69 2.18 -4.46
C VAL A 29 -3.94 1.32 -5.69
N ILE A 30 -3.52 1.82 -6.85
CA ILE A 30 -3.74 1.16 -8.13
C ILE A 30 -2.43 1.07 -8.93
N VAL A 31 -2.16 -0.10 -9.50
CA VAL A 31 -1.14 -0.27 -10.54
C VAL A 31 -1.79 0.11 -11.87
N THR A 32 -1.42 1.28 -12.38
CA THR A 32 -1.96 1.81 -13.64
C THR A 32 -1.33 1.14 -14.87
N ARG A 33 -0.02 0.92 -14.82
CA ARG A 33 0.77 0.33 -15.91
C ARG A 33 1.99 -0.38 -15.36
N VAL A 34 2.36 -1.48 -16.00
CA VAL A 34 3.65 -2.16 -15.81
C VAL A 34 4.61 -1.72 -16.92
N LEU A 35 5.80 -1.27 -16.54
CA LEU A 35 6.87 -0.96 -17.49
C LEU A 35 7.62 -2.25 -17.83
N PRO A 36 7.58 -2.74 -19.09
CA PRO A 36 8.15 -4.03 -19.44
C PRO A 36 9.64 -4.20 -19.09
N SER A 37 9.96 -5.25 -18.35
CA SER A 37 11.33 -5.63 -17.99
C SER A 37 11.40 -7.14 -17.71
N PRO A 38 12.61 -7.76 -17.74
CA PRO A 38 12.74 -9.18 -17.46
C PRO A 38 12.12 -9.62 -16.13
N VAL A 39 12.27 -8.82 -15.06
CA VAL A 39 11.76 -9.14 -13.72
C VAL A 39 10.22 -9.14 -13.60
N ASN A 40 9.52 -8.46 -14.52
CA ASN A 40 8.05 -8.42 -14.53
C ASN A 40 7.43 -9.08 -15.77
N SER A 41 8.18 -9.99 -16.41
CA SER A 41 7.69 -10.79 -17.52
C SER A 41 6.40 -11.53 -17.14
N GLY A 42 5.41 -11.50 -18.03
CA GLY A 42 4.07 -12.04 -17.79
C GLY A 42 3.06 -11.03 -17.21
N TYR A 43 3.51 -9.89 -16.68
CA TYR A 43 2.62 -8.84 -16.13
C TYR A 43 2.51 -7.59 -17.01
N THR A 44 3.07 -7.59 -18.22
CA THR A 44 3.11 -6.39 -19.09
C THR A 44 1.74 -5.85 -19.48
N ASN A 45 0.73 -6.73 -19.55
CA ASN A 45 -0.65 -6.37 -19.87
C ASN A 45 -1.51 -6.13 -18.60
N LEU A 46 -0.89 -6.09 -17.42
CA LEU A 46 -1.60 -5.79 -16.18
C LEU A 46 -1.92 -4.29 -16.11
N HIS A 47 -3.21 -3.98 -16.04
CA HIS A 47 -3.73 -2.63 -15.94
C HIS A 47 -4.83 -2.58 -14.89
N ASN A 48 -4.97 -1.44 -14.22
CA ASN A 48 -6.02 -1.17 -13.24
C ASN A 48 -6.10 -2.19 -12.09
N PHE A 49 -4.96 -2.71 -11.65
CA PHE A 49 -4.89 -3.66 -10.54
C PHE A 49 -4.92 -2.91 -9.21
N ILE A 50 -6.00 -3.08 -8.45
CA ILE A 50 -6.17 -2.47 -7.11
C ILE A 50 -5.37 -3.28 -6.09
N VAL A 51 -4.42 -2.63 -5.42
CA VAL A 51 -3.60 -3.27 -4.40
C VAL A 51 -4.31 -3.19 -3.05
N SER A 52 -4.77 -4.32 -2.53
CA SER A 52 -5.36 -4.42 -1.19
C SER A 52 -4.34 -4.84 -0.13
N SER A 53 -3.30 -5.59 -0.51
CA SER A 53 -2.30 -6.09 0.44
C SER A 53 -0.91 -6.26 -0.18
N LEU A 54 0.10 -6.25 0.68
CA LEU A 54 1.49 -6.62 0.36
C LEU A 54 1.94 -7.70 1.33
N ASN A 55 2.33 -8.87 0.81
CA ASN A 55 2.71 -10.06 1.59
C ASN A 55 1.65 -10.40 2.67
N GLY A 56 0.37 -10.33 2.29
CA GLY A 56 -0.77 -10.62 3.18
C GLY A 56 -1.11 -9.50 4.19
N LYS A 57 -0.32 -8.42 4.27
CA LYS A 57 -0.58 -7.27 5.15
C LYS A 57 -1.37 -6.19 4.41
N PRO A 58 -2.41 -5.59 5.01
CA PRO A 58 -3.28 -4.63 4.33
C PRO A 58 -2.55 -3.34 3.96
N VAL A 59 -2.83 -2.84 2.75
CA VAL A 59 -2.31 -1.57 2.24
C VAL A 59 -3.37 -0.48 2.45
N ARG A 60 -3.00 0.60 3.14
CA ARG A 60 -3.93 1.68 3.51
C ARG A 60 -3.76 2.96 2.69
N SER A 61 -2.58 3.15 2.10
CA SER A 61 -2.25 4.31 1.28
C SER A 61 -0.98 4.08 0.47
N LEU A 62 -0.69 4.96 -0.49
CA LEU A 62 0.55 4.88 -1.28
C LEU A 62 1.79 5.10 -0.40
N ALA A 63 1.71 6.05 0.55
CA ALA A 63 2.76 6.29 1.54
C ALA A 63 2.96 5.06 2.46
N HIS A 64 1.88 4.40 2.85
CA HIS A 64 1.96 3.17 3.63
C HIS A 64 2.64 2.06 2.84
N LEU A 65 2.27 1.86 1.57
CA LEU A 65 2.88 0.86 0.69
C LEU A 65 4.39 1.10 0.52
N GLU A 66 4.80 2.34 0.27
CA GLU A 66 6.23 2.67 0.15
C GLU A 66 6.99 2.36 1.44
N LYS A 67 6.43 2.74 2.59
CA LYS A 67 7.03 2.40 3.89
C LYS A 67 7.14 0.89 4.09
N MET A 68 6.12 0.12 3.69
CA MET A 68 6.16 -1.34 3.79
C MET A 68 7.28 -1.92 2.91
N LEU A 69 7.43 -1.44 1.66
CA LEU A 69 8.49 -1.88 0.75
C LEU A 69 9.89 -1.51 1.24
N LYS A 70 10.08 -0.30 1.77
CA LYS A 70 11.37 0.15 2.34
C LYS A 70 11.77 -0.65 3.58
N ASN A 71 10.79 -1.09 4.38
CA ASN A 71 11.00 -1.85 5.60
C ASN A 71 10.90 -3.37 5.38
N MET A 72 11.02 -3.83 4.14
CA MET A 72 10.95 -5.25 3.83
C MET A 72 12.17 -5.98 4.43
N PRO A 73 11.99 -7.16 5.06
CA PRO A 73 13.11 -7.90 5.63
C PRO A 73 14.15 -8.28 4.55
N PRO A 74 15.47 -8.20 4.84
CA PRO A 74 16.54 -8.51 3.87
C PRO A 74 16.47 -9.92 3.28
N GLU A 75 15.90 -10.87 4.01
CA GLU A 75 15.69 -12.27 3.62
C GLU A 75 14.52 -12.48 2.66
N THR A 76 13.75 -11.42 2.36
CA THR A 76 12.57 -11.52 1.49
C THR A 76 12.96 -11.87 0.06
N THR A 77 12.53 -13.04 -0.42
CA THR A 77 12.72 -13.46 -1.81
C THR A 77 11.69 -12.84 -2.73
N ASN A 78 10.41 -12.86 -2.35
CA ASN A 78 9.31 -12.40 -3.20
C ASN A 78 8.45 -11.35 -2.49
N VAL A 79 7.94 -10.41 -3.27
CA VAL A 79 6.85 -9.52 -2.89
C VAL A 79 5.58 -9.93 -3.61
N VAL A 80 4.49 -10.04 -2.85
CA VAL A 80 3.18 -10.49 -3.30
C VAL A 80 2.20 -9.36 -3.10
N PHE A 81 1.76 -8.74 -4.19
CA PHE A 81 0.70 -7.75 -4.19
C PHE A 81 -0.64 -8.47 -4.36
N GLY A 82 -1.46 -8.43 -3.32
CA GLY A 82 -2.81 -8.98 -3.33
C GLY A 82 -3.84 -7.94 -3.76
N SER A 83 -4.98 -8.43 -4.25
CA SER A 83 -6.13 -7.64 -4.66
C SER A 83 -7.40 -8.35 -4.20
N GLU A 84 -8.37 -7.58 -3.71
CA GLU A 84 -9.73 -8.11 -3.44
C GLU A 84 -10.55 -8.26 -4.73
N TRP A 85 -10.14 -7.57 -5.79
CA TRP A 85 -10.85 -7.51 -7.08
C TRP A 85 -10.28 -8.50 -8.11
N HIS A 86 -9.13 -9.10 -7.84
CA HIS A 86 -8.42 -9.98 -8.78
C HIS A 86 -8.01 -11.25 -8.04
N LYS A 87 -8.33 -12.41 -8.63
CA LYS A 87 -8.04 -13.73 -8.03
C LYS A 87 -6.56 -14.09 -8.04
N ILE A 88 -5.80 -13.56 -9.01
CA ILE A 88 -4.39 -13.88 -9.20
C ILE A 88 -3.56 -12.72 -8.62
N PRO A 89 -2.67 -12.98 -7.66
CA PRO A 89 -1.79 -11.95 -7.12
C PRO A 89 -0.67 -11.61 -8.11
N LEU A 90 -0.15 -10.38 -7.99
CA LEU A 90 1.08 -9.98 -8.68
C LEU A 90 2.27 -10.35 -7.80
N VAL A 91 3.15 -11.21 -8.30
CA VAL A 91 4.33 -11.69 -7.57
C VAL A 91 5.61 -11.32 -8.31
N LEU A 92 6.55 -10.70 -7.61
CA LEU A 92 7.87 -10.32 -8.15
C LEU A 92 8.99 -10.78 -7.23
N ASN A 93 10.13 -11.18 -7.81
CA ASN A 93 11.36 -11.38 -7.06
C ASN A 93 11.84 -10.03 -6.53
N PHE A 94 11.95 -9.91 -5.22
CA PHE A 94 12.23 -8.64 -4.55
C PHE A 94 13.65 -8.14 -4.84
N LYS A 95 14.64 -9.04 -4.75
CA LYS A 95 16.06 -8.68 -4.96
C LYS A 95 16.32 -8.27 -6.40
N GLU A 96 15.87 -9.09 -7.35
CA GLU A 96 16.01 -8.78 -8.78
C GLU A 96 15.28 -7.48 -9.16
N SER A 97 14.14 -7.20 -8.52
CA SER A 97 13.39 -5.94 -8.75
C SER A 97 14.18 -4.72 -8.31
N LEU A 98 14.89 -4.80 -7.18
CA LEU A 98 15.73 -3.71 -6.68
C LEU A 98 16.96 -3.51 -7.58
N GLU A 99 17.60 -4.60 -8.00
CA GLU A 99 18.77 -4.57 -8.90
C GLU A 99 18.43 -3.97 -10.26
N GLN A 100 17.26 -4.29 -10.82
CA GLN A 100 16.82 -3.75 -12.12
C GLN A 100 16.16 -2.36 -12.04
N HIS A 101 15.87 -1.84 -10.84
CA HIS A 101 15.11 -0.60 -10.67
C HIS A 101 15.68 0.56 -11.50
N ASN A 102 16.96 0.86 -11.34
CA ASN A 102 17.61 1.99 -12.03
C ASN A 102 17.71 1.78 -13.55
N SER A 103 17.90 0.52 -14.00
CA SER A 103 17.99 0.23 -15.43
C SER A 103 16.63 0.42 -16.12
N VAL A 104 15.54 0.06 -15.44
CA VAL A 104 14.17 0.30 -15.91
C VAL A 104 13.89 1.79 -15.97
N LEU A 105 14.16 2.56 -14.91
CA LEU A 105 13.94 4.02 -14.92
C LEU A 105 14.68 4.70 -16.07
N LYS A 106 15.97 4.37 -16.27
CA LYS A 106 16.80 4.90 -17.36
C LYS A 106 16.23 4.55 -18.74
N ARG A 107 15.82 3.30 -18.94
CA ARG A 107 15.24 2.84 -20.23
C ARG A 107 13.98 3.61 -20.62
N TYR A 108 13.17 3.97 -19.64
CA TYR A 108 11.91 4.68 -19.86
C TYR A 108 11.99 6.20 -19.63
N GLY A 109 13.18 6.76 -19.41
CA GLY A 109 13.39 8.20 -19.24
C GLY A 109 12.76 8.79 -17.97
N ILE A 110 12.66 7.98 -16.90
CA ILE A 110 12.08 8.39 -15.63
C ILE A 110 13.19 8.89 -14.70
N ILE A 111 13.02 10.10 -14.16
CA ILE A 111 14.06 10.79 -13.37
C ILE A 111 14.01 10.36 -11.90
N ASP A 112 12.82 10.10 -11.36
CA ASP A 112 12.61 9.74 -9.96
C ASP A 112 11.65 8.54 -9.84
N GLY A 113 12.02 7.57 -9.01
CA GLY A 113 11.33 6.30 -8.84
C GLY A 113 10.11 6.39 -7.92
N SER A 114 9.99 7.42 -7.09
CA SER A 114 8.80 7.66 -6.29
C SER A 114 8.55 9.15 -6.05
N ARG A 115 7.28 9.54 -5.99
CA ARG A 115 6.87 10.89 -5.59
C ARG A 115 5.65 10.80 -4.70
N ILE A 116 5.88 10.90 -3.39
CA ILE A 116 4.82 10.81 -2.39
C ILE A 116 4.66 12.16 -1.70
N TYR A 117 3.45 12.70 -1.77
CA TYR A 117 3.09 13.88 -1.01
C TYR A 117 2.66 13.44 0.39
N ALA A 118 3.44 13.82 1.39
CA ALA A 118 3.02 13.66 2.77
C ALA A 118 1.79 14.55 3.02
N ASP A 119 0.79 13.97 3.70
CA ASP A 119 -0.39 14.70 4.12
C ASP A 119 0.05 15.72 5.18
N LYS A 120 0.00 17.03 4.86
CA LYS A 120 0.55 18.12 5.70
C LYS A 120 -0.21 18.35 7.01
N ASN A 121 -1.25 17.57 7.31
CA ASN A 121 -2.10 17.74 8.50
C ASN A 121 -1.62 16.90 9.69
N LYS A 122 -0.37 17.05 10.11
CA LYS A 122 0.13 16.36 11.32
C LYS A 122 0.91 17.20 12.34
N ASP A 123 0.95 18.52 12.17
CA ASP A 123 1.58 19.45 13.12
C ASP A 123 0.64 20.59 13.55
N SER A 124 -0.65 20.32 13.69
CA SER A 124 -1.62 21.29 14.24
C SER A 124 -2.74 20.56 14.98
N GLN A 125 -2.38 19.96 16.12
CA GLN A 125 -3.29 19.68 17.23
C GLN A 125 -2.50 19.44 18.51
#